data_AF-A0A835KN85-F1
#
_entry.id   AF-A0A835KN85-F1
#
_cell.length_a   1.000
_cell.length_b   1.000
_cell.length_c   1.000
_cell.angle_alpha   90.00
_cell.angle_beta   90.00
_cell.angle_gamma   90.00
#
_symmetry.space_group_name_H-M   'P 1'
#
loop_
_entity.id
_entity.type
_entity.pdbx_description
1 polymer ?
#
loop_
_entity_poly.entity_id
_entity_poly.type
_entity_poly.pdbx_seq_one_letter_code
_entity_poly.pdbx_strand_id
1 'polypeptide(L)'
;MACVAALVSSPALFPFLPTASSLASASCSCRLRPAIVARQQPRGRRALRRFDEVEGASKKRRGIGGGAGGPSQASSQRRDRGLAVDFKESQVAEFDDLEEDKFLNAVVKVYCTHIAPDYGLPWQKQRQHSSSGSAFMIGDGKLLTNAHCVAHDTQIKVKRRGDDKKYIAKVLARGIECDLALLSVENEEFWKGTEALAFGRLPMLQDSVTVVGYPLGGDTISVTKGVVSRIEVTPYAHGTSDLLGIQIDAAINPGNSGGPAFNEQGECIGVAFQVYRSDEAENIGYVIPTTVVSHFLNDYQKNGKYTGFPCLGVLLQKLENPALRESLKVPSSEGVLVRRVEPTAPASSVLRKGDVIVSFDGISVGCEATVPFRSTERIAFRYLTSQKYAGDIAQLGIIRDGNSMKVQTILQPRKHLVPFHVEGGQPSYLIVAGLVFTPLTEPFIEEECEDTLGLKLLAKARYSLATFEGEQIVIVSQVLAHEVNIGYEHMGNQQVIKLNGTAIKNIHHLAHLVDTCTYKFLTFEFEDDFLVVLHREEASAASSDILKEHAIPSIRSSDLSEPYVEANNEVQKTSEDFGESPVTNFEMGIDCLLWA
;
A
#
# COMPACT_ATOMS: atom_id res chain seq x y z
N MET A 1 -11.18 20.78 61.52
CA MET A 1 -11.81 21.48 62.66
C MET A 1 -11.10 22.83 62.77
N ALA A 2 -11.82 23.95 62.62
CA ALA A 2 -11.29 25.34 62.50
C ALA A 2 -10.35 25.59 61.27
N CYS A 3 -10.23 26.75 60.60
CA CYS A 3 -10.61 28.17 60.82
C CYS A 3 -9.66 29.00 61.72
N VAL A 4 -9.39 30.31 61.51
CA VAL A 4 -9.53 31.26 60.37
C VAL A 4 -8.70 32.54 60.65
N ALA A 5 -7.99 33.09 59.65
CA ALA A 5 -7.49 34.49 59.51
C ALA A 5 -6.67 35.11 60.70
N ALA A 6 -6.25 36.40 60.76
CA ALA A 6 -6.37 37.56 59.86
C ALA A 6 -5.26 38.64 60.08
N LEU A 7 -4.94 39.42 59.02
CA LEU A 7 -4.38 40.81 59.03
C LEU A 7 -2.98 41.01 59.67
N VAL A 8 -2.19 42.05 59.36
CA VAL A 8 -2.38 43.33 58.61
C VAL A 8 -1.28 43.41 57.49
N SER A 9 -0.91 44.45 56.69
CA SER A 9 -1.03 45.94 56.65
C SER A 9 -1.01 46.48 55.18
N SER A 10 -0.82 47.79 55.00
CA SER A 10 -0.50 48.55 53.76
C SER A 10 0.25 49.85 54.19
N PRO A 11 0.70 50.81 53.33
CA PRO A 11 0.57 51.02 51.86
C PRO A 11 1.98 51.24 51.19
N ALA A 12 2.22 51.83 49.99
CA ALA A 12 1.43 52.68 49.09
C ALA A 12 1.98 52.80 47.63
N LEU A 13 1.15 53.42 46.77
CA LEU A 13 1.48 54.24 45.58
C LEU A 13 1.81 53.61 44.19
N PHE A 14 1.32 54.34 43.19
CA PHE A 14 1.25 54.20 41.71
C PHE A 14 1.87 55.50 41.10
N PRO A 15 1.91 55.82 39.77
CA PRO A 15 1.70 55.03 38.54
C PRO A 15 2.63 55.37 37.31
N PHE A 16 2.37 54.69 36.17
CA PHE A 16 2.39 55.18 34.76
C PHE A 16 3.68 55.33 33.91
N LEU A 17 3.43 55.39 32.58
CA LEU A 17 4.32 55.32 31.40
C LEU A 17 5.08 56.63 31.09
N PRO A 18 6.10 56.57 30.21
CA PRO A 18 6.00 57.34 28.95
C PRO A 18 6.50 56.59 27.69
N THR A 19 6.37 57.24 26.53
CA THR A 19 6.60 56.67 25.18
C THR A 19 7.76 57.30 24.39
N ALA A 20 8.45 56.47 23.59
CA ALA A 20 9.12 56.76 22.31
C ALA A 20 10.15 57.92 22.17
N SER A 21 11.38 57.60 21.73
CA SER A 21 11.80 57.78 20.31
C SER A 21 13.33 57.68 20.04
N SER A 22 13.68 57.36 18.78
CA SER A 22 14.84 57.89 18.02
C SER A 22 16.30 57.58 18.44
N LEU A 23 16.95 56.54 17.85
CA LEU A 23 18.03 56.70 16.84
C LEU A 23 18.67 55.38 16.31
N ALA A 24 19.15 55.48 15.06
CA ALA A 24 20.12 54.71 14.25
C ALA A 24 21.11 53.69 14.89
N SER A 25 21.71 52.73 14.17
CA SER A 25 21.47 52.16 12.81
C SER A 25 22.44 50.99 12.50
N ALA A 26 21.96 49.90 11.88
CA ALA A 26 22.79 48.96 11.11
C ALA A 26 21.92 48.20 10.08
N SER A 27 22.47 47.81 8.93
CA SER A 27 21.69 47.35 7.78
C SER A 27 22.10 45.99 7.23
N CYS A 28 21.13 45.15 6.88
CA CYS A 28 21.24 44.19 5.78
C CYS A 28 19.89 44.14 5.04
N SER A 29 19.89 43.86 3.73
CA SER A 29 18.74 44.17 2.87
C SER A 29 18.24 42.98 2.04
N CYS A 30 16.99 42.58 2.27
CA CYS A 30 16.21 41.74 1.36
C CYS A 30 15.06 42.58 0.78
N ARG A 31 15.02 42.72 -0.55
CA ARG A 31 13.96 43.48 -1.24
C ARG A 31 12.78 42.56 -1.56
N LEU A 32 11.63 42.83 -0.95
CA LEU A 32 10.34 42.38 -1.50
C LEU A 32 10.15 42.96 -2.91
N ARG A 33 9.57 42.18 -3.82
CA ARG A 33 9.05 42.63 -5.12
C ARG A 33 7.52 42.48 -5.12
N PRO A 34 6.77 43.40 -5.74
CA PRO A 34 5.32 43.29 -5.85
C PRO A 34 4.93 42.16 -6.81
N ALA A 35 3.72 41.61 -6.62
CA ALA A 35 3.14 40.61 -7.50
C ALA A 35 2.89 41.18 -8.91
N ILE A 36 3.07 40.33 -9.93
CA ILE A 36 2.71 40.62 -11.32
C ILE A 36 1.69 39.56 -11.76
N VAL A 37 0.52 40.02 -12.21
CA VAL A 37 -0.53 39.14 -12.76
C VAL A 37 -0.05 38.59 -14.11
N ALA A 38 0.09 37.27 -14.21
CA ALA A 38 0.41 36.56 -15.45
C ALA A 38 -0.81 35.78 -15.94
N ARG A 39 -1.23 36.02 -17.19
CA ARG A 39 -2.33 35.28 -17.82
C ARG A 39 -1.93 33.83 -18.09
N GLN A 40 -2.87 32.90 -17.88
CA GLN A 40 -2.70 31.49 -18.24
C GLN A 40 -2.67 31.30 -19.77
N GLN A 41 -1.81 30.41 -20.23
CA GLN A 41 -1.96 29.64 -21.48
C GLN A 41 -1.37 28.23 -21.26
N PRO A 42 -1.92 27.19 -21.91
CA PRO A 42 -1.61 25.80 -21.57
C PRO A 42 -0.22 25.38 -22.03
N ARG A 43 0.56 24.76 -21.14
CA ARG A 43 1.86 24.15 -21.47
C ARG A 43 1.67 22.71 -21.93
N GLY A 44 1.68 22.50 -23.24
CA GLY A 44 1.63 21.16 -23.83
C GLY A 44 2.87 20.31 -23.52
N ARG A 45 2.63 18.99 -23.41
CA ARG A 45 3.55 17.85 -23.57
C ARG A 45 5.07 18.17 -23.60
N ARG A 46 5.78 17.84 -22.51
CA ARG A 46 7.24 17.67 -22.55
C ARG A 46 7.61 16.52 -23.50
N ALA A 47 8.25 16.82 -24.62
CA ALA A 47 8.83 15.81 -25.48
C ALA A 47 10.06 15.17 -24.81
N LEU A 48 10.21 13.84 -24.94
CA LEU A 48 11.46 13.17 -24.59
C LEU A 48 12.57 13.66 -25.51
N ARG A 49 13.78 13.87 -24.95
CA ARG A 49 14.99 14.05 -25.76
C ARG A 49 15.31 12.72 -26.43
N ARG A 50 15.42 12.71 -27.76
CA ARG A 50 16.07 11.61 -28.49
C ARG A 50 17.57 11.65 -28.17
N PHE A 51 18.19 10.48 -28.11
CA PHE A 51 19.61 10.34 -28.44
C PHE A 51 19.67 10.09 -29.95
N ASP A 52 20.54 10.82 -30.65
CA ASP A 52 20.68 10.71 -32.10
C ASP A 52 21.63 9.57 -32.48
N GLU A 53 21.20 8.72 -33.41
CA GLU A 53 22.02 7.69 -34.04
C GLU A 53 22.96 8.32 -35.07
N VAL A 54 24.21 7.84 -35.14
CA VAL A 54 25.23 8.36 -36.07
C VAL A 54 25.48 7.36 -37.20
N GLU A 55 24.63 7.36 -38.23
CA GLU A 55 24.94 6.76 -39.53
C GLU A 55 25.44 7.82 -40.53
N GLY A 56 26.70 7.67 -40.99
CA GLY A 56 27.34 8.56 -41.95
C GLY A 56 27.54 7.90 -43.32
N ALA A 57 26.58 8.08 -44.24
CA ALA A 57 26.61 7.38 -45.52
C ALA A 57 27.63 7.93 -46.55
N SER A 58 28.45 7.00 -47.08
CA SER A 58 28.92 6.90 -48.47
C SER A 58 29.37 8.17 -49.25
N LYS A 59 30.67 8.24 -49.59
CA LYS A 59 31.18 8.97 -50.78
C LYS A 59 32.12 8.09 -51.60
N LYS A 60 32.02 8.16 -52.93
CA LYS A 60 32.71 7.27 -53.88
C LYS A 60 33.33 8.06 -55.05
N ARG A 61 34.50 7.62 -55.51
CA ARG A 61 35.24 7.99 -56.75
C ARG A 61 35.90 9.39 -56.86
N ARG A 62 37.23 9.38 -56.81
CA ARG A 62 38.27 9.95 -57.74
C ARG A 62 39.57 10.12 -56.94
N GLY A 63 40.79 9.80 -57.40
CA GLY A 63 41.27 9.25 -58.68
C GLY A 63 42.59 9.94 -59.09
N ILE A 64 43.59 9.19 -59.59
CA ILE A 64 44.99 9.62 -59.88
C ILE A 64 45.86 9.71 -58.59
N GLY A 65 47.13 9.24 -58.55
CA GLY A 65 47.89 8.39 -59.48
C GLY A 65 49.43 8.41 -59.27
N GLY A 66 50.09 7.25 -59.42
CA GLY A 66 51.57 7.07 -59.41
C GLY A 66 52.24 6.93 -58.02
N GLY A 67 53.33 6.18 -57.83
CA GLY A 67 54.09 5.29 -58.74
C GLY A 67 55.27 4.56 -58.04
N ALA A 68 55.91 3.60 -58.74
CA ALA A 68 56.95 2.64 -58.28
C ALA A 68 56.48 1.59 -57.22
N GLY A 69 56.83 0.29 -57.26
CA GLY A 69 57.80 -0.48 -58.08
C GLY A 69 59.10 -0.71 -57.30
N GLY A 70 59.54 -1.91 -56.90
CA GLY A 70 59.60 -3.20 -57.62
C GLY A 70 61.07 -3.46 -58.07
N PRO A 71 61.61 -4.69 -58.27
CA PRO A 71 61.01 -6.05 -58.32
C PRO A 71 61.75 -7.00 -57.30
N SER A 72 61.75 -8.34 -57.21
CA SER A 72 61.04 -9.55 -57.67
C SER A 72 61.81 -10.80 -57.15
N GLN A 73 61.15 -11.98 -57.18
CA GLN A 73 61.72 -13.34 -57.30
C GLN A 73 62.55 -14.00 -56.14
N ALA A 74 61.84 -14.88 -55.42
CA ALA A 74 62.00 -16.34 -55.42
C ALA A 74 63.27 -17.07 -54.88
N SER A 75 62.98 -18.07 -54.03
CA SER A 75 63.74 -19.31 -53.74
C SER A 75 65.09 -19.23 -53.01
N SER A 76 65.10 -19.68 -51.75
CA SER A 76 65.92 -20.82 -51.28
C SER A 76 65.61 -21.15 -49.81
N GLN A 77 66.18 -22.24 -49.29
CA GLN A 77 65.89 -22.80 -47.96
C GLN A 77 66.58 -22.03 -46.82
N ARG A 78 65.89 -21.84 -45.67
CA ARG A 78 66.45 -22.13 -44.34
C ARG A 78 65.40 -22.10 -43.20
N ARG A 79 65.83 -22.63 -42.04
CA ARG A 79 65.11 -22.72 -40.75
C ARG A 79 64.96 -21.30 -40.14
N ASP A 80 63.99 -21.00 -39.28
CA ASP A 80 64.02 -21.44 -37.87
C ASP A 80 62.63 -21.46 -37.14
N ARG A 81 62.67 -21.73 -35.82
CA ARG A 81 61.56 -21.99 -34.88
C ARG A 81 60.58 -20.81 -34.65
N GLY A 82 59.37 -21.12 -34.17
CA GLY A 82 58.44 -20.11 -33.65
C GLY A 82 57.09 -20.60 -33.12
N LEU A 83 57.08 -21.42 -32.06
CA LEU A 83 55.96 -21.63 -31.11
C LEU A 83 54.51 -21.57 -31.66
N ALA A 84 53.96 -22.74 -32.02
CA ALA A 84 52.52 -22.96 -31.88
C ALA A 84 52.22 -23.30 -30.41
N VAL A 85 51.14 -22.74 -29.84
CA VAL A 85 50.68 -23.04 -28.48
C VAL A 85 49.38 -23.82 -28.59
N ASP A 86 49.43 -25.12 -28.29
CA ASP A 86 48.22 -25.93 -28.09
C ASP A 86 47.47 -25.42 -26.85
N PHE A 87 46.26 -24.92 -27.05
CA PHE A 87 45.26 -24.87 -25.98
C PHE A 87 44.73 -26.29 -25.74
N LYS A 88 45.51 -27.09 -25.01
CA LYS A 88 44.99 -28.33 -24.42
C LYS A 88 43.93 -27.98 -23.39
N GLU A 89 42.83 -28.73 -23.41
CA GLU A 89 41.79 -28.69 -22.40
C GLU A 89 42.39 -29.06 -21.03
N SER A 90 42.67 -28.04 -20.22
CA SER A 90 42.97 -28.21 -18.80
C SER A 90 41.68 -28.57 -18.08
N GLN A 91 41.37 -29.87 -18.07
CA GLN A 91 40.49 -30.58 -17.13
C GLN A 91 39.51 -29.68 -16.38
N VAL A 92 38.27 -29.62 -16.87
CA VAL A 92 37.14 -29.22 -16.01
C VAL A 92 37.18 -30.17 -14.81
N ALA A 93 37.40 -29.63 -13.62
CA ALA A 93 37.24 -30.41 -12.41
C ALA A 93 35.76 -30.79 -12.30
N GLU A 94 35.47 -32.07 -12.05
CA GLU A 94 34.13 -32.49 -11.66
C GLU A 94 33.92 -31.96 -10.23
N PHE A 95 33.31 -30.78 -10.11
CA PHE A 95 32.85 -30.21 -8.85
C PHE A 95 31.64 -31.01 -8.34
N ASP A 96 31.46 -31.06 -7.01
CA ASP A 96 30.27 -31.60 -6.35
C ASP A 96 29.01 -30.69 -6.48
N ASP A 97 28.99 -29.77 -7.46
CA ASP A 97 27.98 -28.70 -7.64
C ASP A 97 26.53 -29.22 -7.90
N LEU A 98 26.35 -30.52 -8.11
CA LEU A 98 25.06 -31.15 -8.45
C LEU A 98 23.99 -31.03 -7.36
N GLU A 99 24.34 -30.69 -6.12
CA GLU A 99 23.38 -30.39 -5.04
C GLU A 99 22.90 -28.93 -5.10
N GLU A 100 23.81 -27.95 -5.23
CA GLU A 100 23.44 -26.52 -5.21
C GLU A 100 22.60 -26.11 -6.42
N ASP A 101 22.84 -26.73 -7.57
CA ASP A 101 22.12 -26.41 -8.81
C ASP A 101 20.62 -26.79 -8.76
N LYS A 102 20.21 -27.69 -7.84
CA LYS A 102 18.83 -28.16 -7.72
C LYS A 102 17.86 -27.07 -7.24
N PHE A 103 18.18 -26.41 -6.12
CA PHE A 103 17.28 -25.39 -5.57
C PHE A 103 17.19 -24.15 -6.47
N LEU A 104 18.26 -23.84 -7.22
CA LEU A 104 18.26 -22.79 -8.24
C LEU A 104 17.31 -23.08 -9.42
N ASN A 105 17.08 -24.35 -9.75
CA ASN A 105 16.18 -24.76 -10.84
C ASN A 105 14.69 -24.69 -10.46
N ALA A 106 14.36 -24.67 -9.16
CA ALA A 106 13.01 -24.44 -8.64
C ALA A 106 12.59 -22.95 -8.68
N VAL A 107 13.53 -22.03 -8.92
CA VAL A 107 13.27 -20.59 -9.08
C VAL A 107 13.02 -20.27 -10.54
N VAL A 108 11.99 -19.45 -10.81
CA VAL A 108 11.56 -19.09 -12.17
C VAL A 108 11.36 -17.58 -12.30
N LYS A 109 11.61 -17.06 -13.50
CA LYS A 109 11.41 -15.64 -13.81
C LYS A 109 9.96 -15.39 -14.21
N VAL A 110 9.30 -14.47 -13.52
CA VAL A 110 7.96 -13.96 -13.86
C VAL A 110 8.10 -12.80 -14.84
N TYR A 111 7.25 -12.77 -15.86
CA TYR A 111 6.97 -11.59 -16.67
C TYR A 111 5.47 -11.32 -16.61
N CYS A 112 5.09 -10.14 -16.11
CA CYS A 112 3.69 -9.72 -16.03
C CYS A 112 3.45 -8.53 -16.95
N THR A 113 2.31 -8.52 -17.65
CA THR A 113 1.78 -7.37 -18.38
C THR A 113 0.65 -6.78 -17.56
N HIS A 114 0.81 -5.52 -17.16
CA HIS A 114 -0.07 -4.81 -16.24
C HIS A 114 -0.93 -3.79 -17.01
N ILE A 115 -2.22 -3.72 -16.66
CA ILE A 115 -3.16 -2.69 -17.13
C ILE A 115 -4.06 -2.30 -15.93
N ALA A 116 -3.58 -1.35 -15.12
CA ALA A 116 -4.35 -0.77 -14.03
C ALA A 116 -5.57 0.03 -14.56
N PRO A 117 -6.65 0.16 -13.77
CA PRO A 117 -7.64 1.20 -14.02
C PRO A 117 -6.99 2.59 -13.89
N ASP A 118 -7.63 3.58 -14.49
CA ASP A 118 -7.38 5.01 -14.24
C ASP A 118 -8.42 5.43 -13.18
N TYR A 119 -8.01 5.97 -12.04
CA TYR A 119 -8.92 6.27 -10.91
C TYR A 119 -9.57 7.65 -11.05
N GLY A 120 -8.91 8.61 -11.70
CA GLY A 120 -9.50 9.92 -12.03
C GLY A 120 -10.55 9.80 -13.15
N LEU A 121 -10.32 8.92 -14.12
CA LEU A 121 -11.20 8.58 -15.23
C LEU A 121 -11.64 7.10 -15.14
N PRO A 122 -12.52 6.72 -14.19
CA PRO A 122 -12.80 5.32 -13.80
C PRO A 122 -13.38 4.40 -14.90
N TRP A 123 -13.79 4.97 -16.05
CA TRP A 123 -14.18 4.23 -17.26
C TRP A 123 -13.00 3.86 -18.17
N GLN A 124 -11.79 4.37 -17.91
CA GLN A 124 -10.57 4.14 -18.69
C GLN A 124 -9.64 3.16 -17.97
N LYS A 125 -8.50 2.90 -18.61
CA LYS A 125 -7.38 2.14 -18.04
C LYS A 125 -6.06 2.82 -18.39
N GLN A 126 -5.13 2.80 -17.45
CA GLN A 126 -3.78 3.32 -17.65
C GLN A 126 -3.04 2.56 -18.75
N ARG A 127 -1.96 3.17 -19.25
CA ARG A 127 -1.16 2.59 -20.34
C ARG A 127 -0.55 1.24 -19.94
N GLN A 128 -0.82 0.22 -20.75
CA GLN A 128 -0.19 -1.09 -20.63
C GLN A 128 1.33 -0.98 -20.55
N HIS A 129 1.90 -1.62 -19.52
CA HIS A 129 3.34 -1.82 -19.36
C HIS A 129 3.63 -3.27 -18.96
N SER A 130 4.91 -3.64 -18.88
CA SER A 130 5.34 -4.97 -18.44
C SER A 130 6.46 -4.86 -17.41
N SER A 131 6.42 -5.73 -16.41
CA SER A 131 7.48 -5.89 -15.41
C SER A 131 8.08 -7.30 -15.47
N SER A 132 9.12 -7.53 -14.66
CA SER A 132 9.58 -8.88 -14.34
C SER A 132 9.90 -9.00 -12.86
N GLY A 133 9.52 -10.12 -12.27
CA GLY A 133 9.81 -10.51 -10.89
C GLY A 133 10.30 -11.95 -10.83
N SER A 134 10.34 -12.51 -9.62
CA SER A 134 10.73 -13.90 -9.36
C SER A 134 9.58 -14.69 -8.76
N ALA A 135 9.62 -16.01 -8.91
CA ALA A 135 8.71 -16.95 -8.29
C ALA A 135 9.44 -18.28 -8.03
N PHE A 136 8.87 -19.16 -7.21
CA PHE A 136 9.45 -20.49 -6.97
C PHE A 136 8.40 -21.58 -6.77
N MET A 137 8.81 -22.82 -7.01
CA MET A 137 7.96 -24.01 -6.94
C MET A 137 7.77 -24.50 -5.50
N ILE A 138 6.51 -24.68 -5.08
CA ILE A 138 6.14 -25.05 -3.70
C ILE A 138 5.34 -26.36 -3.60
N GLY A 139 5.32 -27.16 -4.68
CA GLY A 139 4.56 -28.41 -4.79
C GLY A 139 3.21 -28.23 -5.50
N ASP A 140 2.48 -29.33 -5.70
CA ASP A 140 1.11 -29.39 -6.26
C ASP A 140 0.86 -28.62 -7.58
N GLY A 141 1.89 -28.37 -8.40
CA GLY A 141 1.76 -27.53 -9.60
C GLY A 141 1.54 -26.03 -9.31
N LYS A 142 2.01 -25.57 -8.14
CA LYS A 142 1.88 -24.19 -7.64
C LYS A 142 3.22 -23.46 -7.63
N LEU A 143 3.20 -22.18 -7.99
CA LEU A 143 4.29 -21.22 -7.76
C LEU A 143 3.88 -20.20 -6.72
N LEU A 144 4.84 -19.77 -5.88
CA LEU A 144 4.68 -18.62 -4.99
C LEU A 144 5.47 -17.42 -5.52
N THR A 145 4.90 -16.22 -5.40
CA THR A 145 5.52 -14.93 -5.75
C THR A 145 4.91 -13.81 -4.91
N ASN A 146 5.32 -12.54 -5.11
CA ASN A 146 4.67 -11.40 -4.46
C ASN A 146 3.36 -10.98 -5.16
N ALA A 147 2.44 -10.35 -4.42
CA ALA A 147 1.19 -9.84 -4.99
C ALA A 147 1.45 -8.68 -5.97
N HIS A 148 2.36 -7.75 -5.63
CA HIS A 148 2.68 -6.62 -6.50
C HIS A 148 3.26 -7.06 -7.87
N CYS A 149 4.00 -8.17 -7.91
CA CYS A 149 4.55 -8.75 -9.14
C CYS A 149 3.48 -9.18 -10.15
N VAL A 150 2.22 -9.34 -9.72
CA VAL A 150 1.07 -9.77 -10.53
C VAL A 150 -0.18 -8.90 -10.32
N ALA A 151 -0.01 -7.67 -9.82
CA ALA A 151 -1.11 -6.71 -9.66
C ALA A 151 -1.62 -6.19 -11.02
N HIS A 152 -2.93 -6.02 -11.16
CA HIS A 152 -3.60 -5.56 -12.41
C HIS A 152 -3.13 -6.29 -13.68
N ASP A 153 -2.89 -7.59 -13.59
CA ASP A 153 -2.44 -8.44 -14.67
C ASP A 153 -3.45 -8.57 -15.82
N THR A 154 -2.92 -8.58 -17.03
CA THR A 154 -3.65 -8.99 -18.26
C THR A 154 -3.04 -10.25 -18.86
N GLN A 155 -1.76 -10.53 -18.57
CA GLN A 155 -1.09 -11.76 -18.94
C GLN A 155 0.13 -11.99 -18.06
N ILE A 156 0.25 -13.19 -17.48
CA ILE A 156 1.43 -13.63 -16.73
C ILE A 156 2.12 -14.75 -17.52
N LYS A 157 3.45 -14.68 -17.60
CA LYS A 157 4.32 -15.71 -18.18
C LYS A 157 5.44 -16.05 -17.21
N VAL A 158 5.87 -17.31 -17.20
CA VAL A 158 7.03 -17.77 -16.43
C VAL A 158 8.07 -18.47 -17.33
N LYS A 159 9.35 -18.29 -17.00
CA LYS A 159 10.51 -18.91 -17.68
C LYS A 159 11.37 -19.62 -16.63
N ARG A 160 11.75 -20.88 -16.88
CA ARG A 160 12.64 -21.64 -15.99
C ARG A 160 14.09 -21.25 -16.20
N ARG A 161 14.95 -21.57 -15.22
CA ARG A 161 16.40 -21.60 -15.43
C ARG A 161 16.75 -22.58 -16.56
N GLY A 162 17.61 -22.17 -17.48
CA GLY A 162 18.08 -23.00 -18.61
C GLY A 162 17.09 -23.22 -19.77
N ASP A 163 15.85 -22.72 -19.69
CA ASP A 163 14.80 -22.93 -20.70
C ASP A 163 14.36 -21.60 -21.30
N ASP A 164 14.47 -21.42 -22.62
CA ASP A 164 14.02 -20.18 -23.29
C ASP A 164 12.50 -20.08 -23.49
N LYS A 165 11.77 -21.17 -23.26
CA LYS A 165 10.31 -21.22 -23.41
C LYS A 165 9.62 -20.48 -22.27
N LYS A 166 8.70 -19.59 -22.65
CA LYS A 166 7.82 -18.87 -21.72
C LYS A 166 6.46 -19.56 -21.68
N TYR A 167 6.09 -20.03 -20.50
CA TYR A 167 4.83 -20.72 -20.22
C TYR A 167 3.80 -19.73 -19.67
N ILE A 168 2.52 -19.90 -20.01
CA ILE A 168 1.45 -19.05 -19.47
C ILE A 168 1.15 -19.50 -18.03
N ALA A 169 1.06 -18.54 -17.11
CA ALA A 169 0.62 -18.77 -15.74
C ALA A 169 -0.72 -18.06 -15.47
N LYS A 170 -1.48 -18.59 -14.52
CA LYS A 170 -2.73 -17.98 -14.02
C LYS A 170 -2.61 -17.76 -12.51
N VAL A 171 -3.27 -16.75 -11.97
CA VAL A 171 -3.32 -16.55 -10.51
C VAL A 171 -4.44 -17.39 -9.89
N LEU A 172 -4.11 -18.10 -8.82
CA LEU A 172 -5.04 -18.86 -7.99
C LEU A 172 -5.54 -18.03 -6.78
N ALA A 173 -4.67 -17.23 -6.17
CA ALA A 173 -4.98 -16.36 -5.04
C ALA A 173 -4.01 -15.17 -4.93
N ARG A 174 -4.47 -14.07 -4.32
CA ARG A 174 -3.65 -12.92 -3.90
C ARG A 174 -3.98 -12.58 -2.46
N GLY A 175 -2.97 -12.50 -1.61
CA GLY A 175 -3.02 -11.86 -0.30
C GLY A 175 -2.33 -10.51 -0.42
N ILE A 176 -3.10 -9.45 -0.65
CA ILE A 176 -2.55 -8.09 -0.83
C ILE A 176 -1.90 -7.61 0.48
N GLU A 177 -2.57 -7.85 1.61
CA GLU A 177 -2.12 -7.44 2.95
C GLU A 177 -0.75 -8.00 3.34
N CYS A 178 -0.41 -9.19 2.84
CA CYS A 178 0.87 -9.86 3.05
C CYS A 178 1.78 -9.91 1.82
N ASP A 179 1.42 -9.18 0.75
CA ASP A 179 2.13 -9.15 -0.53
C ASP A 179 2.52 -10.54 -1.08
N LEU A 180 1.58 -11.51 -1.07
CA LEU A 180 1.77 -12.86 -1.63
C LEU A 180 0.77 -13.17 -2.76
N ALA A 181 1.22 -13.91 -3.77
CA ALA A 181 0.34 -14.47 -4.80
C ALA A 181 0.73 -15.92 -5.14
N LEU A 182 -0.30 -16.73 -5.36
CA LEU A 182 -0.20 -18.14 -5.76
C LEU A 182 -0.51 -18.25 -7.24
N LEU A 183 0.38 -18.87 -8.03
CA LEU A 183 0.18 -19.08 -9.48
C LEU A 183 0.08 -20.57 -9.81
N SER A 184 -0.59 -20.89 -10.92
CA SER A 184 -0.57 -22.22 -11.56
C SER A 184 -0.05 -22.14 -13.00
N VAL A 185 0.49 -23.25 -13.50
CA VAL A 185 0.93 -23.42 -14.89
C VAL A 185 0.33 -24.72 -15.45
N GLU A 186 -0.51 -24.61 -16.48
CA GLU A 186 -1.31 -25.73 -17.01
C GLU A 186 -0.50 -26.70 -17.90
N ASN A 187 0.71 -26.34 -18.30
CA ASN A 187 1.55 -27.18 -19.17
C ASN A 187 2.50 -28.06 -18.33
N GLU A 188 2.26 -29.38 -18.34
CA GLU A 188 3.06 -30.40 -17.63
C GLU A 188 4.56 -30.37 -17.97
N GLU A 189 4.94 -29.92 -19.17
CA GLU A 189 6.33 -29.81 -19.61
C GLU A 189 7.16 -28.85 -18.73
N PHE A 190 6.51 -27.84 -18.13
CA PHE A 190 7.10 -26.91 -17.17
C PHE A 190 7.45 -27.60 -15.83
N TRP A 191 6.65 -28.58 -15.41
CA TRP A 191 6.84 -29.34 -14.16
C TRP A 191 7.73 -30.58 -14.33
N LYS A 192 8.11 -30.91 -15.57
CA LYS A 192 8.94 -32.08 -15.86
C LYS A 192 10.39 -31.85 -15.38
N GLY A 193 10.83 -32.68 -14.44
CA GLY A 193 12.22 -32.68 -13.94
C GLY A 193 12.50 -31.58 -12.91
N THR A 194 11.48 -31.05 -12.25
CA THR A 194 11.60 -29.99 -11.25
C THR A 194 11.22 -30.49 -9.86
N GLU A 195 12.01 -30.14 -8.85
CA GLU A 195 11.72 -30.40 -7.44
C GLU A 195 11.16 -29.15 -6.77
N ALA A 196 10.28 -29.33 -5.78
CA ALA A 196 9.70 -28.22 -5.02
C ALA A 196 10.59 -27.86 -3.83
N LEU A 197 10.62 -26.58 -3.46
CA LEU A 197 11.37 -26.12 -2.30
C LEU A 197 10.67 -26.51 -0.99
N ALA A 198 11.42 -27.10 -0.06
CA ALA A 198 10.95 -27.30 1.30
C ALA A 198 10.94 -25.97 2.08
N PHE A 199 9.90 -25.76 2.89
CA PHE A 199 9.82 -24.59 3.77
C PHE A 199 10.54 -24.85 5.10
N GLY A 200 11.50 -23.99 5.42
CA GLY A 200 12.26 -24.02 6.66
C GLY A 200 11.53 -23.34 7.83
N ARG A 201 12.05 -23.54 9.03
CA ARG A 201 11.57 -22.82 10.22
C ARG A 201 11.95 -21.33 10.18
N LEU A 202 11.25 -20.53 10.97
CA LEU A 202 11.62 -19.12 11.20
C LEU A 202 13.04 -19.04 11.81
N PRO A 203 13.99 -18.29 11.20
CA PRO A 203 15.41 -18.29 11.58
C PRO A 203 15.69 -17.51 12.88
N MET A 204 16.90 -17.63 13.41
CA MET A 204 17.42 -16.79 14.50
C MET A 204 18.17 -15.56 13.95
N LEU A 205 18.48 -14.60 14.80
CA LEU A 205 19.37 -13.48 14.44
C LEU A 205 20.78 -14.02 14.18
N GLN A 206 21.48 -13.43 13.21
CA GLN A 206 22.78 -13.87 12.68
C GLN A 206 22.77 -15.19 11.87
N ASP A 207 21.64 -15.87 11.71
CA ASP A 207 21.53 -17.00 10.76
C ASP A 207 21.86 -16.52 9.34
N SER A 208 22.69 -17.27 8.62
CA SER A 208 23.05 -16.99 7.23
C SER A 208 21.84 -17.16 6.30
N VAL A 209 21.63 -16.18 5.42
CA VAL A 209 20.54 -16.15 4.44
C VAL A 209 21.06 -15.92 3.02
N THR A 210 20.52 -16.69 2.08
CA THR A 210 20.80 -16.56 0.64
C THR A 210 19.51 -16.26 -0.11
N VAL A 211 19.38 -15.06 -0.71
CA VAL A 211 18.26 -14.68 -1.57
C VAL A 211 18.58 -15.03 -3.02
N VAL A 212 17.62 -15.63 -3.72
CA VAL A 212 17.76 -16.03 -5.13
C VAL A 212 16.63 -15.43 -5.97
N GLY A 213 16.95 -14.86 -7.13
CA GLY A 213 15.96 -14.25 -8.01
C GLY A 213 16.51 -13.81 -9.36
N TYR A 214 15.71 -13.04 -10.11
CA TYR A 214 16.01 -12.56 -11.45
C TYR A 214 15.99 -11.03 -11.52
N PRO A 215 17.16 -10.35 -11.49
CA PRO A 215 17.22 -8.90 -11.40
C PRO A 215 16.72 -8.24 -12.70
N LEU A 216 16.16 -7.04 -12.56
CA LEU A 216 15.59 -6.27 -13.66
C LEU A 216 16.63 -6.06 -14.78
N GLY A 217 16.23 -6.40 -16.01
CA GLY A 217 17.06 -6.32 -17.22
C GLY A 217 17.88 -7.58 -17.54
N GLY A 218 18.15 -8.47 -16.58
CA GLY A 218 18.88 -9.72 -16.81
C GLY A 218 17.94 -10.94 -16.90
N ASP A 219 18.18 -11.85 -17.85
CA ASP A 219 17.48 -13.15 -17.94
C ASP A 219 18.23 -14.29 -17.21
N THR A 220 19.42 -14.00 -16.66
CA THR A 220 20.18 -14.88 -15.76
C THR A 220 19.69 -14.78 -14.32
N ILE A 221 19.81 -15.89 -13.57
CA ILE A 221 19.56 -15.91 -12.13
C ILE A 221 20.65 -15.12 -11.38
N SER A 222 20.31 -14.57 -10.21
CA SER A 222 21.19 -13.83 -9.32
C SER A 222 21.02 -14.36 -7.89
N VAL A 223 22.11 -14.32 -7.14
CA VAL A 223 22.21 -14.81 -5.76
C VAL A 223 22.86 -13.72 -4.92
N THR A 224 22.23 -13.33 -3.81
CA THR A 224 22.83 -12.43 -2.80
C THR A 224 22.80 -13.11 -1.43
N LYS A 225 23.93 -13.06 -0.71
CA LYS A 225 24.10 -13.70 0.61
C LYS A 225 24.33 -12.64 1.69
N GLY A 226 23.82 -12.89 2.89
CA GLY A 226 23.97 -12.05 4.08
C GLY A 226 23.55 -12.83 5.33
N VAL A 227 23.10 -12.13 6.36
CA VAL A 227 22.56 -12.68 7.61
C VAL A 227 21.21 -12.05 7.98
N VAL A 228 20.47 -12.73 8.86
CA VAL A 228 19.26 -12.20 9.48
C VAL A 228 19.64 -11.13 10.51
N SER A 229 19.35 -9.86 10.18
CA SER A 229 19.70 -8.69 11.00
C SER A 229 18.65 -8.38 12.07
N ARG A 230 17.37 -8.65 11.79
CA ARG A 230 16.26 -8.43 12.73
C ARG A 230 15.06 -9.32 12.39
N ILE A 231 14.22 -9.58 13.38
CA ILE A 231 12.87 -10.14 13.21
C ILE A 231 11.93 -9.27 14.02
N GLU A 232 10.97 -8.62 13.36
CA GLU A 232 10.01 -7.72 14.01
C GLU A 232 8.66 -7.72 13.30
N VAL A 233 7.69 -6.98 13.83
CA VAL A 233 6.42 -6.74 13.13
C VAL A 233 6.57 -5.46 12.32
N THR A 234 6.52 -5.58 11.00
CA THR A 234 6.76 -4.50 10.03
C THR A 234 5.49 -4.16 9.24
N PRO A 235 5.27 -2.89 8.87
CA PRO A 235 4.28 -2.54 7.85
C PRO A 235 4.76 -3.10 6.50
N TYR A 236 3.88 -3.81 5.78
CA TYR A 236 4.20 -4.34 4.46
C TYR A 236 4.01 -3.25 3.40
N ALA A 237 5.05 -2.89 2.65
CA ALA A 237 5.05 -1.71 1.77
C ALA A 237 3.98 -1.70 0.66
N HIS A 238 3.45 -2.86 0.28
CA HIS A 238 2.35 -3.02 -0.70
C HIS A 238 1.09 -3.63 -0.07
N GLY A 239 0.99 -3.62 1.27
CA GLY A 239 -0.08 -4.24 2.05
C GLY A 239 -0.64 -3.31 3.12
N THR A 240 -1.83 -3.63 3.61
CA THR A 240 -2.58 -2.82 4.61
C THR A 240 -2.15 -3.07 6.06
N SER A 241 -1.33 -4.08 6.30
CA SER A 241 -1.21 -4.74 7.59
C SER A 241 0.23 -4.83 8.12
N ASP A 242 0.32 -4.73 9.44
CA ASP A 242 1.52 -4.98 10.22
C ASP A 242 1.67 -6.49 10.47
N LEU A 243 2.62 -7.14 9.78
CA LEU A 243 2.85 -8.58 9.87
C LEU A 243 4.31 -8.88 10.27
N LEU A 244 4.60 -10.12 10.65
CA LEU A 244 5.97 -10.52 10.98
C LEU A 244 6.85 -10.43 9.74
N GLY A 245 7.93 -9.65 9.81
CA GLY A 245 8.96 -9.56 8.77
C GLY A 245 10.34 -10.00 9.29
N ILE A 246 11.16 -10.55 8.40
CA ILE A 246 12.59 -10.79 8.64
C ILE A 246 13.36 -9.69 7.91
N GLN A 247 14.19 -8.93 8.62
CA GLN A 247 15.15 -7.99 8.04
C GLN A 247 16.49 -8.70 7.79
N ILE A 248 17.10 -8.46 6.63
CA ILE A 248 18.40 -9.03 6.23
C ILE A 248 19.33 -7.93 5.71
N ASP A 249 20.64 -8.15 5.76
CA ASP A 249 21.66 -7.24 5.19
C ASP A 249 22.05 -7.59 3.74
N ALA A 250 21.54 -8.71 3.20
CA ALA A 250 21.69 -9.06 1.80
C ALA A 250 20.90 -8.10 0.90
N ALA A 251 21.56 -7.51 -0.09
CA ALA A 251 20.92 -6.59 -1.02
C ALA A 251 19.80 -7.27 -1.83
N ILE A 252 18.58 -6.73 -1.74
CA ILE A 252 17.44 -7.08 -2.59
C ILE A 252 17.29 -6.01 -3.67
N ASN A 253 17.34 -6.45 -4.93
CA ASN A 253 17.19 -5.61 -6.11
C ASN A 253 15.83 -5.83 -6.80
N PRO A 254 15.27 -4.81 -7.49
CA PRO A 254 14.07 -4.97 -8.31
C PRO A 254 14.19 -6.18 -9.25
N GLY A 255 13.17 -7.02 -9.25
CA GLY A 255 13.15 -8.31 -9.97
C GLY A 255 13.43 -9.54 -9.08
N ASN A 256 14.22 -9.40 -8.01
CA ASN A 256 14.40 -10.48 -7.03
C ASN A 256 13.17 -10.66 -6.11
N SER A 257 12.29 -9.65 -6.02
CA SER A 257 10.98 -9.75 -5.37
C SER A 257 10.21 -10.97 -5.84
N GLY A 258 9.63 -11.72 -4.90
CA GLY A 258 8.90 -12.96 -5.14
C GLY A 258 9.79 -14.21 -5.22
N GLY A 259 11.11 -14.05 -5.20
CA GLY A 259 12.07 -15.15 -5.11
C GLY A 259 12.22 -15.70 -3.69
N PRO A 260 12.77 -16.91 -3.50
CA PRO A 260 12.98 -17.48 -2.18
C PRO A 260 14.20 -16.87 -1.48
N ALA A 261 14.13 -16.83 -0.15
CA ALA A 261 15.27 -16.71 0.74
C ALA A 261 15.52 -18.06 1.41
N PHE A 262 16.78 -18.52 1.42
CA PHE A 262 17.21 -19.83 1.92
C PHE A 262 18.06 -19.73 3.19
N ASN A 263 18.01 -20.75 4.04
CA ASN A 263 19.03 -21.01 5.06
C ASN A 263 20.21 -21.84 4.49
N GLU A 264 21.21 -22.12 5.32
CA GLU A 264 22.37 -22.95 4.94
C GLU A 264 22.05 -24.44 4.68
N GLN A 265 20.81 -24.86 4.95
CA GLN A 265 20.33 -26.23 4.69
C GLN A 265 19.55 -26.32 3.37
N GLY A 266 19.44 -25.23 2.61
CA GLY A 266 18.66 -25.18 1.36
C GLY A 266 17.15 -25.10 1.57
N GLU A 267 16.67 -24.93 2.80
CA GLU A 267 15.25 -24.73 3.09
C GLU A 267 14.85 -23.27 2.84
N CYS A 268 13.70 -23.04 2.21
CA CYS A 268 13.15 -21.71 2.01
C CYS A 268 12.61 -21.16 3.33
N ILE A 269 13.27 -20.14 3.89
CA ILE A 269 12.85 -19.42 5.12
C ILE A 269 11.86 -18.28 4.86
N GLY A 270 11.61 -17.94 3.59
CA GLY A 270 10.59 -16.97 3.21
C GLY A 270 10.68 -16.46 1.77
N VAL A 271 9.81 -15.50 1.43
CA VAL A 271 9.79 -14.81 0.12
C VAL A 271 10.50 -13.47 0.24
N ALA A 272 11.49 -13.19 -0.59
CA ALA A 272 12.14 -11.89 -0.67
C ALA A 272 11.16 -10.83 -1.17
N PHE A 273 11.03 -9.71 -0.45
CA PHE A 273 10.20 -8.57 -0.86
C PHE A 273 10.93 -7.24 -0.63
N GLN A 274 10.74 -6.29 -1.54
CA GLN A 274 11.36 -4.98 -1.43
C GLN A 274 10.38 -4.00 -0.77
N VAL A 275 10.75 -3.50 0.41
CA VAL A 275 10.11 -2.33 1.04
C VAL A 275 10.59 -1.06 0.33
N TYR A 276 9.75 -0.02 0.28
CA TYR A 276 10.08 1.27 -0.32
C TYR A 276 11.34 1.85 0.33
N ARG A 277 12.34 2.23 -0.47
CA ARG A 277 13.62 2.73 0.03
C ARG A 277 13.46 4.19 0.46
N SER A 278 13.87 4.51 1.68
CA SER A 278 14.34 5.87 1.97
C SER A 278 15.74 6.03 1.38
N ASP A 279 16.06 7.20 0.81
CA ASP A 279 17.36 7.46 0.18
C ASP A 279 18.55 7.41 1.18
N GLU A 280 18.27 7.33 2.49
CA GLU A 280 19.24 7.24 3.58
C GLU A 280 19.56 5.79 4.01
N ALA A 281 18.88 4.77 3.45
CA ALA A 281 18.95 3.38 3.92
C ALA A 281 19.53 2.41 2.85
N GLU A 282 20.85 2.22 2.88
CA GLU A 282 21.54 1.21 2.06
C GLU A 282 21.47 -0.20 2.68
N ASN A 283 21.50 -1.23 1.82
CA ASN A 283 21.66 -2.65 2.18
C ASN A 283 20.67 -3.22 3.22
N ILE A 284 19.43 -2.72 3.24
CA ILE A 284 18.33 -3.36 3.98
C ILE A 284 17.43 -4.13 3.02
N GLY A 285 17.37 -5.45 3.20
CA GLY A 285 16.38 -6.33 2.57
C GLY A 285 15.32 -6.79 3.57
N TYR A 286 14.15 -7.18 3.08
CA TYR A 286 13.09 -7.81 3.87
C TYR A 286 12.62 -9.13 3.25
N VAL A 287 12.20 -10.06 4.11
CA VAL A 287 11.72 -11.40 3.73
C VAL A 287 10.42 -11.70 4.48
N ILE A 288 9.39 -12.12 3.72
CA ILE A 288 8.10 -12.61 4.21
C ILE A 288 8.34 -14.01 4.80
N PRO A 289 8.27 -14.21 6.12
CA PRO A 289 8.67 -15.46 6.76
C PRO A 289 7.74 -16.63 6.41
N THR A 290 8.25 -17.86 6.52
CA THR A 290 7.43 -19.08 6.34
C THR A 290 6.19 -19.14 7.23
N THR A 291 6.15 -18.45 8.37
CA THR A 291 4.94 -18.36 9.20
C THR A 291 3.81 -17.58 8.53
N VAL A 292 4.11 -16.49 7.83
CA VAL A 292 3.14 -15.69 7.04
C VAL A 292 2.75 -16.43 5.76
N VAL A 293 3.72 -17.06 5.08
CA VAL A 293 3.46 -17.91 3.91
C VAL A 293 2.56 -19.10 4.26
N SER A 294 2.83 -19.78 5.38
CA SER A 294 2.02 -20.92 5.84
C SER A 294 0.61 -20.48 6.22
N HIS A 295 0.42 -19.30 6.80
CA HIS A 295 -0.91 -18.75 7.06
C HIS A 295 -1.69 -18.56 5.76
N PHE A 296 -1.12 -17.83 4.79
CA PHE A 296 -1.71 -17.60 3.47
C PHE A 296 -2.09 -18.90 2.73
N LEU A 297 -1.19 -19.89 2.71
CA LEU A 297 -1.44 -21.18 2.06
C LEU A 297 -2.53 -22.00 2.78
N ASN A 298 -2.52 -22.04 4.11
CA ASN A 298 -3.54 -22.75 4.90
C ASN A 298 -4.92 -22.08 4.80
N ASP A 299 -4.98 -20.75 4.77
CA ASP A 299 -6.21 -19.98 4.56
C ASP A 299 -6.83 -20.32 3.21
N TYR A 300 -6.05 -20.17 2.12
CA TYR A 300 -6.49 -20.55 0.78
C TYR A 300 -6.93 -22.01 0.68
N GLN A 301 -6.20 -22.94 1.31
CA GLN A 301 -6.54 -24.37 1.30
C GLN A 301 -7.85 -24.69 2.05
N LYS A 302 -8.16 -23.99 3.16
CA LYS A 302 -9.41 -24.16 3.91
C LYS A 302 -10.61 -23.56 3.19
N ASN A 303 -10.43 -22.35 2.64
CA ASN A 303 -11.53 -21.47 2.23
C ASN A 303 -11.74 -21.41 0.71
N GLY A 304 -10.83 -21.97 -0.10
CA GLY A 304 -10.84 -21.88 -1.57
C GLY A 304 -10.51 -20.48 -2.12
N LYS A 305 -10.32 -19.51 -1.23
CA LYS A 305 -9.95 -18.12 -1.49
C LYS A 305 -9.15 -17.59 -0.29
N TYR A 306 -8.44 -16.48 -0.47
CA TYR A 306 -7.87 -15.72 0.64
C TYR A 306 -8.97 -15.03 1.44
N THR A 307 -8.83 -14.96 2.77
CA THR A 307 -9.80 -14.34 3.70
C THR A 307 -9.21 -13.22 4.57
N GLY A 308 -7.89 -13.03 4.60
CA GLY A 308 -7.24 -11.90 5.25
C GLY A 308 -6.57 -12.22 6.60
N PHE A 309 -5.73 -11.29 7.05
CA PHE A 309 -5.19 -11.29 8.41
C PHE A 309 -6.17 -10.60 9.37
N PRO A 310 -6.63 -11.29 10.43
CA PRO A 310 -7.63 -10.73 11.31
C PRO A 310 -7.00 -9.77 12.33
N CYS A 311 -7.71 -8.69 12.64
CA CYS A 311 -7.31 -7.71 13.65
C CYS A 311 -8.29 -7.71 14.84
N LEU A 312 -7.89 -7.01 15.91
CA LEU A 312 -8.74 -6.79 17.09
C LEU A 312 -9.62 -5.52 16.98
N GLY A 313 -9.37 -4.65 15.99
CA GLY A 313 -10.12 -3.40 15.81
C GLY A 313 -10.02 -2.44 16.99
N VAL A 314 -8.82 -2.20 17.53
CA VAL A 314 -8.59 -1.30 18.67
C VAL A 314 -7.38 -0.38 18.46
N LEU A 315 -7.53 0.88 18.89
CA LEU A 315 -6.43 1.83 19.04
C LEU A 315 -5.92 1.75 20.49
N LEU A 316 -4.62 1.50 20.65
CA LEU A 316 -3.98 1.23 21.93
C LEU A 316 -3.06 2.37 22.38
N GLN A 317 -2.82 2.45 23.68
CA GLN A 317 -1.85 3.34 24.31
C GLN A 317 -0.99 2.54 25.31
N LYS A 318 0.32 2.75 25.25
CA LYS A 318 1.27 2.18 26.19
C LYS A 318 1.06 2.71 27.60
N LEU A 319 1.45 1.91 28.59
CA LEU A 319 1.33 2.21 30.02
C LEU A 319 2.68 2.41 30.72
N GLU A 320 3.64 3.05 30.05
CA GLU A 320 4.97 3.39 30.60
C GLU A 320 4.88 4.24 31.88
N ASN A 321 4.01 5.25 31.88
CA ASN A 321 3.89 6.24 32.94
C ASN A 321 3.25 5.64 34.23
N PRO A 322 3.92 5.72 35.41
CA PRO A 322 3.38 5.16 36.65
C PRO A 322 2.05 5.76 37.11
N ALA A 323 1.85 7.08 37.01
CA ALA A 323 0.62 7.74 37.44
C ALA A 323 -0.57 7.39 36.52
N LEU A 324 -0.31 7.11 35.24
CA LEU A 324 -1.34 6.58 34.33
C LEU A 324 -1.76 5.16 34.76
N ARG A 325 -0.82 4.28 35.16
CA ARG A 325 -1.16 2.95 35.70
C ARG A 325 -1.92 3.05 37.02
N GLU A 326 -1.49 3.92 37.93
CA GLU A 326 -2.10 4.12 39.25
C GLU A 326 -3.54 4.64 39.14
N SER A 327 -3.79 5.66 38.31
CA SER A 327 -5.13 6.20 38.07
C SER A 327 -6.08 5.20 37.39
N LEU A 328 -5.55 4.30 36.55
CA LEU A 328 -6.28 3.16 35.97
C LEU A 328 -6.36 1.94 36.91
N LYS A 329 -5.76 2.01 38.12
CA LYS A 329 -5.67 0.93 39.13
C LYS A 329 -5.01 -0.36 38.60
N VAL A 330 -4.06 -0.24 37.68
CA VAL A 330 -3.31 -1.38 37.14
C VAL A 330 -2.24 -1.80 38.16
N PRO A 331 -2.25 -3.05 38.67
CA PRO A 331 -1.43 -3.45 39.83
C PRO A 331 0.04 -3.75 39.49
N SER A 332 0.39 -3.91 38.22
CA SER A 332 1.71 -4.31 37.72
C SER A 332 2.18 -3.41 36.56
N SER A 333 3.42 -3.58 36.10
CA SER A 333 3.96 -2.89 34.92
C SER A 333 3.53 -3.57 33.60
N GLU A 334 2.24 -3.84 33.48
CA GLU A 334 1.65 -4.65 32.40
C GLU A 334 0.44 -3.93 31.77
N GLY A 335 0.05 -4.43 30.60
CA GLY A 335 -1.15 -4.07 29.87
C GLY A 335 -1.08 -2.79 29.04
N VAL A 336 -2.12 -2.61 28.22
CA VAL A 336 -2.27 -1.50 27.26
C VAL A 336 -3.68 -0.94 27.29
N LEU A 337 -3.79 0.39 27.29
CA LEU A 337 -5.05 1.12 27.37
C LEU A 337 -5.75 1.18 26.01
N VAL A 338 -7.03 0.81 25.96
CA VAL A 338 -7.90 0.98 24.80
C VAL A 338 -8.35 2.44 24.72
N ARG A 339 -7.88 3.17 23.70
CA ARG A 339 -8.28 4.57 23.41
C ARG A 339 -9.56 4.66 22.56
N ARG A 340 -9.69 3.77 21.57
CA ARG A 340 -10.81 3.69 20.61
C ARG A 340 -11.01 2.22 20.22
N VAL A 341 -12.25 1.83 19.94
CA VAL A 341 -12.60 0.55 19.32
C VAL A 341 -13.24 0.88 17.97
N GLU A 342 -12.94 0.12 16.92
CA GLU A 342 -13.51 0.32 15.59
C GLU A 342 -14.98 -0.13 15.59
N PRO A 343 -15.95 0.69 15.16
CA PRO A 343 -17.38 0.36 15.28
C PRO A 343 -17.76 -0.97 14.62
N THR A 344 -17.19 -1.22 13.43
CA THR A 344 -17.37 -2.41 12.60
C THR A 344 -16.66 -3.66 13.11
N ALA A 345 -15.72 -3.55 14.05
CA ALA A 345 -15.04 -4.70 14.62
C ALA A 345 -15.92 -5.39 15.69
N PRO A 346 -15.99 -6.74 15.75
CA PRO A 346 -16.80 -7.45 16.76
C PRO A 346 -16.46 -7.05 18.21
N ALA A 347 -15.21 -6.63 18.44
CA ALA A 347 -14.73 -6.12 19.71
C ALA A 347 -15.54 -4.91 20.24
N SER A 348 -16.22 -4.13 19.39
CA SER A 348 -17.05 -2.98 19.79
C SER A 348 -18.26 -3.35 20.66
N SER A 349 -18.64 -4.64 20.67
CA SER A 349 -19.67 -5.19 21.56
C SER A 349 -19.15 -5.57 22.96
N VAL A 350 -17.83 -5.65 23.15
CA VAL A 350 -17.17 -6.28 24.30
C VAL A 350 -16.19 -5.35 25.01
N LEU A 351 -15.27 -4.74 24.24
CA LEU A 351 -14.27 -3.77 24.71
C LEU A 351 -14.82 -2.35 24.65
N ARG A 352 -14.25 -1.47 25.48
CA ARG A 352 -14.64 -0.06 25.62
C ARG A 352 -13.41 0.82 25.81
N LYS A 353 -13.53 2.10 25.45
CA LYS A 353 -12.54 3.14 25.80
C LYS A 353 -12.35 3.16 27.32
N GLY A 354 -11.12 3.05 27.78
CA GLY A 354 -10.78 2.96 29.21
C GLY A 354 -10.38 1.55 29.69
N ASP A 355 -10.69 0.48 28.94
CA ASP A 355 -10.22 -0.86 29.27
C ASP A 355 -8.69 -0.97 29.17
N VAL A 356 -8.07 -1.72 30.08
CA VAL A 356 -6.65 -2.10 29.96
C VAL A 356 -6.57 -3.58 29.61
N ILE A 357 -6.10 -3.92 28.41
CA ILE A 357 -5.84 -5.32 28.01
C ILE A 357 -4.54 -5.77 28.66
N VAL A 358 -4.60 -6.76 29.54
CA VAL A 358 -3.43 -7.33 30.26
C VAL A 358 -3.01 -8.71 29.76
N SER A 359 -3.87 -9.45 29.06
CA SER A 359 -3.49 -10.71 28.41
C SER A 359 -4.35 -11.06 27.19
N PHE A 360 -3.78 -11.88 26.30
CA PHE A 360 -4.42 -12.43 25.10
C PHE A 360 -4.13 -13.93 25.03
N ASP A 361 -5.17 -14.77 24.97
CA ASP A 361 -5.10 -16.23 25.03
C ASP A 361 -4.23 -16.78 26.19
N GLY A 362 -4.19 -16.05 27.30
CA GLY A 362 -3.40 -16.36 28.49
C GLY A 362 -1.95 -15.83 28.48
N ILE A 363 -1.48 -15.27 27.36
CA ILE A 363 -0.16 -14.64 27.24
C ILE A 363 -0.24 -13.21 27.81
N SER A 364 0.63 -12.85 28.75
CA SER A 364 0.68 -11.49 29.32
C SER A 364 1.19 -10.45 28.31
N VAL A 365 0.52 -9.31 28.27
CA VAL A 365 0.90 -8.12 27.50
C VAL A 365 1.62 -7.14 28.44
N GLY A 366 2.84 -6.74 28.12
CA GLY A 366 3.59 -5.74 28.88
C GLY A 366 3.15 -4.30 28.56
N CYS A 367 3.57 -3.33 29.39
CA CYS A 367 3.23 -1.91 29.23
C CYS A 367 3.57 -1.32 27.83
N GLU A 368 4.55 -1.93 27.15
CA GLU A 368 5.06 -1.55 25.83
C GLU A 368 4.19 -1.99 24.64
N ALA A 369 3.03 -2.61 24.88
CA ALA A 369 2.30 -3.39 23.87
C ALA A 369 3.14 -4.56 23.30
N THR A 370 4.03 -5.14 24.12
CA THR A 370 4.85 -6.31 23.74
C THR A 370 4.46 -7.55 24.51
N VAL A 371 4.66 -8.72 23.92
CA VAL A 371 4.43 -10.05 24.49
C VAL A 371 5.71 -10.89 24.43
N PRO A 372 5.86 -11.95 25.25
CA PRO A 372 6.91 -12.96 25.06
C PRO A 372 6.81 -13.59 23.67
N PHE A 373 7.95 -13.79 23.00
CA PHE A 373 8.01 -14.34 21.64
C PHE A 373 8.78 -15.66 21.58
N ARG A 374 9.99 -15.67 22.13
CA ARG A 374 10.91 -16.82 22.20
C ARG A 374 11.51 -16.89 23.60
N SER A 375 12.59 -17.65 23.77
CA SER A 375 13.31 -17.84 25.04
C SER A 375 13.64 -16.55 25.79
N THR A 376 14.15 -15.53 25.07
CA THR A 376 14.56 -14.23 25.64
C THR A 376 14.01 -13.02 24.85
N GLU A 377 13.36 -13.26 23.70
CA GLU A 377 12.84 -12.20 22.82
C GLU A 377 11.41 -11.78 23.19
N ARG A 378 11.09 -10.50 22.97
CA ARG A 378 9.73 -9.95 23.02
C ARG A 378 9.35 -9.37 21.66
N ILE A 379 8.07 -9.45 21.31
CA ILE A 379 7.54 -8.95 20.03
C ILE A 379 6.29 -8.09 20.26
N ALA A 380 5.93 -7.24 19.29
CA ALA A 380 4.70 -6.46 19.34
C ALA A 380 3.45 -7.37 19.44
N PHE A 381 2.49 -6.95 20.27
CA PHE A 381 1.24 -7.66 20.54
C PHE A 381 0.46 -8.07 19.28
N ARG A 382 0.54 -7.25 18.21
CA ARG A 382 -0.07 -7.51 16.89
C ARG A 382 0.29 -8.88 16.30
N TYR A 383 1.45 -9.45 16.66
CA TYR A 383 1.88 -10.80 16.25
C TYR A 383 0.95 -11.93 16.74
N LEU A 384 0.26 -11.76 17.87
CA LEU A 384 -0.69 -12.77 18.36
C LEU A 384 -2.00 -12.74 17.56
N THR A 385 -2.46 -11.55 17.15
CA THR A 385 -3.62 -11.42 16.26
C THR A 385 -3.31 -11.89 14.84
N SER A 386 -2.13 -11.60 14.29
CA SER A 386 -1.76 -11.99 12.92
C SER A 386 -1.47 -13.49 12.73
N GLN A 387 -1.45 -14.30 13.79
CA GLN A 387 -1.36 -15.77 13.69
C GLN A 387 -2.72 -16.46 13.69
N LYS A 388 -3.82 -15.71 13.90
CA LYS A 388 -5.20 -16.20 13.86
C LYS A 388 -5.76 -16.13 12.45
N TYR A 389 -6.85 -16.86 12.19
CA TYR A 389 -7.62 -16.80 10.94
C TYR A 389 -8.90 -15.96 11.13
N ALA A 390 -9.46 -15.43 10.03
CA ALA A 390 -10.74 -14.74 10.07
C ALA A 390 -11.83 -15.63 10.68
N GLY A 391 -12.54 -15.13 11.70
CA GLY A 391 -13.53 -15.89 12.46
C GLY A 391 -13.01 -16.60 13.72
N ASP A 392 -11.70 -16.65 13.96
CA ASP A 392 -11.17 -17.19 15.22
C ASP A 392 -11.64 -16.37 16.43
N ILE A 393 -11.84 -17.05 17.56
CA ILE A 393 -12.12 -16.42 18.86
C ILE A 393 -10.79 -16.21 19.61
N ALA A 394 -10.64 -15.03 20.21
CA ALA A 394 -9.58 -14.70 21.16
C ALA A 394 -10.16 -14.44 22.55
N GLN A 395 -9.51 -14.97 23.59
CA GLN A 395 -9.79 -14.65 25.00
C GLN A 395 -8.89 -13.51 25.46
N LEU A 396 -9.49 -12.42 25.94
CA LEU A 396 -8.75 -11.28 26.50
C LEU A 396 -8.92 -11.25 28.02
N GLY A 397 -7.81 -11.09 28.74
CA GLY A 397 -7.85 -10.62 30.13
C GLY A 397 -7.77 -9.10 30.11
N ILE A 398 -8.74 -8.43 30.74
CA ILE A 398 -8.82 -6.97 30.81
C ILE A 398 -9.02 -6.50 32.24
N ILE A 399 -8.61 -5.26 32.53
CA ILE A 399 -8.99 -4.51 33.72
C ILE A 399 -9.99 -3.42 33.31
N ARG A 400 -11.13 -3.35 33.99
CA ARG A 400 -12.19 -2.33 33.80
C ARG A 400 -12.58 -1.76 35.17
N ASP A 401 -12.46 -0.44 35.33
CA ASP A 401 -12.68 0.31 36.59
C ASP A 401 -11.81 -0.15 37.79
N GLY A 402 -10.75 -0.93 37.52
CA GLY A 402 -9.90 -1.61 38.52
C GLY A 402 -10.26 -3.06 38.79
N ASN A 403 -11.29 -3.61 38.13
CA ASN A 403 -11.69 -5.01 38.26
C ASN A 403 -11.12 -5.84 37.11
N SER A 404 -10.36 -6.89 37.44
CA SER A 404 -9.86 -7.86 36.46
C SER A 404 -11.00 -8.79 36.01
N MET A 405 -11.21 -8.89 34.69
CA MET A 405 -12.20 -9.80 34.10
C MET A 405 -11.66 -10.45 32.82
N LYS A 406 -12.28 -11.55 32.41
CA LYS A 406 -12.04 -12.20 31.12
C LYS A 406 -13.19 -11.93 30.17
N VAL A 407 -12.88 -11.65 28.91
CA VAL A 407 -13.84 -11.50 27.82
C VAL A 407 -13.40 -12.31 26.61
N GLN A 408 -14.28 -12.49 25.63
CA GLN A 408 -13.97 -13.13 24.35
C GLN A 408 -14.48 -12.24 23.21
N THR A 409 -13.77 -12.24 22.09
CA THR A 409 -14.22 -11.61 20.84
C THR A 409 -13.83 -12.47 19.66
N ILE A 410 -14.64 -12.42 18.61
CA ILE A 410 -14.26 -12.90 17.27
C ILE A 410 -13.27 -11.89 16.68
N LEU A 411 -12.25 -12.35 15.97
CA LEU A 411 -11.33 -11.53 15.19
C LEU A 411 -11.72 -11.58 13.71
N GLN A 412 -11.60 -10.44 13.01
CA GLN A 412 -11.96 -10.30 11.59
C GLN A 412 -10.96 -9.39 10.87
N PRO A 413 -10.80 -9.51 9.54
CA PRO A 413 -10.02 -8.57 8.75
C PRO A 413 -10.55 -7.14 8.89
N ARG A 414 -9.66 -6.15 8.75
CA ARG A 414 -10.00 -4.74 9.01
C ARG A 414 -10.92 -4.19 7.91
N LYS A 415 -11.99 -3.52 8.31
CA LYS A 415 -12.94 -2.85 7.38
C LYS A 415 -12.54 -1.38 7.21
N HIS A 416 -11.76 -1.10 6.16
CA HIS A 416 -11.29 0.24 5.83
C HIS A 416 -12.40 1.09 5.21
N LEU A 417 -12.55 2.35 5.65
CA LEU A 417 -13.49 3.33 5.09
C LEU A 417 -12.98 3.91 3.75
N VAL A 418 -11.68 4.11 3.66
CA VAL A 418 -10.93 4.40 2.43
C VAL A 418 -10.03 3.19 2.19
N PRO A 419 -10.34 2.32 1.20
CA PRO A 419 -9.58 1.10 0.99
C PRO A 419 -8.30 1.35 0.19
N PHE A 420 -7.27 0.57 0.51
CA PHE A 420 -5.97 0.56 -0.19
C PHE A 420 -6.00 -0.21 -1.51
N HIS A 421 -7.04 -1.03 -1.72
CA HIS A 421 -7.19 -1.86 -2.92
C HIS A 421 -8.65 -1.95 -3.35
N VAL A 422 -8.89 -1.98 -4.65
CA VAL A 422 -10.23 -2.14 -5.23
C VAL A 422 -10.42 -3.58 -5.71
N GLU A 423 -11.41 -4.27 -5.14
CA GLU A 423 -11.80 -5.61 -5.57
C GLU A 423 -12.37 -5.58 -7.00
N GLY A 424 -12.26 -6.68 -7.75
CA GLY A 424 -12.70 -6.75 -9.15
C GLY A 424 -11.82 -6.00 -10.17
N GLY A 425 -11.02 -5.01 -9.74
CA GLY A 425 -9.98 -4.38 -10.55
C GLY A 425 -10.43 -3.22 -11.46
N GLN A 426 -11.65 -2.71 -11.28
CA GLN A 426 -12.07 -1.38 -11.75
C GLN A 426 -12.82 -0.65 -10.62
N PRO A 427 -12.57 0.65 -10.39
CA PRO A 427 -13.32 1.44 -9.42
C PRO A 427 -14.78 1.63 -9.85
N SER A 428 -15.69 1.55 -8.88
CA SER A 428 -17.10 1.89 -9.07
C SER A 428 -17.27 3.36 -9.44
N TYR A 429 -18.12 3.68 -10.41
CA TYR A 429 -18.44 5.07 -10.76
C TYR A 429 -19.87 5.25 -11.25
N LEU A 430 -20.40 6.46 -11.05
CA LEU A 430 -21.71 6.89 -11.52
C LEU A 430 -21.61 8.32 -12.06
N ILE A 431 -22.21 8.59 -13.22
CA ILE A 431 -22.27 9.93 -13.83
C ILE A 431 -23.71 10.42 -13.78
N VAL A 432 -23.95 11.62 -13.26
CA VAL A 432 -25.29 12.25 -13.24
C VAL A 432 -25.21 13.68 -13.76
N ALA A 433 -25.81 13.95 -14.91
CA ALA A 433 -25.74 15.25 -15.58
C ALA A 433 -24.31 15.81 -15.75
N GLY A 434 -23.30 14.93 -15.85
CA GLY A 434 -21.89 15.28 -15.95
C GLY A 434 -21.11 15.30 -14.63
N LEU A 435 -21.77 15.28 -13.46
CA LEU A 435 -21.07 15.06 -12.19
C LEU A 435 -20.56 13.62 -12.12
N VAL A 436 -19.26 13.43 -11.92
CA VAL A 436 -18.61 12.11 -11.83
C VAL A 436 -18.45 11.70 -10.37
N PHE A 437 -19.26 10.75 -9.91
CA PHE A 437 -19.20 10.19 -8.57
C PHE A 437 -18.31 8.93 -8.53
N THR A 438 -17.46 8.83 -7.51
CA THR A 438 -16.57 7.68 -7.24
C THR A 438 -16.36 7.50 -5.73
N PRO A 439 -16.10 6.30 -5.19
CA PRO A 439 -15.62 6.13 -3.82
C PRO A 439 -14.19 6.66 -3.67
N LEU A 440 -13.89 7.32 -2.55
CA LEU A 440 -12.53 7.67 -2.17
C LEU A 440 -11.74 6.39 -1.82
N THR A 441 -10.57 6.21 -2.42
CA THR A 441 -9.66 5.09 -2.21
C THR A 441 -8.22 5.60 -2.17
N GLU A 442 -7.29 4.86 -1.57
CA GLU A 442 -5.88 5.30 -1.55
C GLU A 442 -5.26 5.39 -2.96
N PRO A 443 -5.51 4.45 -3.90
CA PRO A 443 -5.04 4.61 -5.28
C PRO A 443 -5.58 5.87 -6.00
N PHE A 444 -6.78 6.35 -5.64
CA PHE A 444 -7.30 7.63 -6.11
C PHE A 444 -6.51 8.81 -5.51
N ILE A 445 -6.20 8.76 -4.22
CA ILE A 445 -5.40 9.77 -3.51
C ILE A 445 -3.96 9.83 -4.08
N GLU A 446 -3.38 8.68 -4.41
CA GLU A 446 -2.07 8.57 -5.03
C GLU A 446 -2.02 9.13 -6.47
N GLU A 447 -3.08 8.93 -7.27
CA GLU A 447 -3.14 9.41 -8.66
C GLU A 447 -3.46 10.91 -8.76
N GLU A 448 -4.36 11.43 -7.93
CA GLU A 448 -4.70 12.87 -7.87
C GLU A 448 -3.65 13.73 -7.14
N CYS A 449 -2.76 13.11 -6.35
CA CYS A 449 -1.80 13.73 -5.42
C CYS A 449 -2.45 14.50 -4.25
N GLU A 450 -1.93 14.30 -3.02
CA GLU A 450 -2.53 14.88 -1.79
C GLU A 450 -2.80 16.40 -1.85
N ASP A 451 -1.94 17.17 -2.53
CA ASP A 451 -2.08 18.63 -2.73
C ASP A 451 -3.43 19.06 -3.36
N THR A 452 -4.13 18.18 -4.08
CA THR A 452 -5.36 18.51 -4.83
C THR A 452 -6.66 18.14 -4.10
N LEU A 453 -6.63 17.18 -3.17
CA LEU A 453 -7.82 16.65 -2.49
C LEU A 453 -8.31 17.55 -1.34
N GLY A 454 -7.44 18.43 -0.84
CA GLY A 454 -7.77 19.33 0.26
C GLY A 454 -7.77 18.68 1.65
N LEU A 455 -7.45 19.50 2.66
CA LEU A 455 -7.15 19.03 4.02
C LEU A 455 -8.31 18.28 4.69
N LYS A 456 -9.57 18.61 4.40
CA LYS A 456 -10.75 17.95 4.99
C LYS A 456 -10.88 16.50 4.52
N LEU A 457 -10.73 16.26 3.22
CA LEU A 457 -10.87 14.94 2.62
C LEU A 457 -9.70 14.03 3.02
N LEU A 458 -8.47 14.58 3.04
CA LEU A 458 -7.30 13.87 3.57
C LEU A 458 -7.44 13.54 5.06
N ALA A 459 -7.88 14.48 5.90
CA ALA A 459 -8.10 14.22 7.33
C ALA A 459 -9.13 13.12 7.56
N LYS A 460 -10.21 13.06 6.75
CA LYS A 460 -11.16 11.95 6.76
C LYS A 460 -10.51 10.63 6.34
N ALA A 461 -9.76 10.60 5.24
CA ALA A 461 -9.07 9.39 4.78
C ALA A 461 -8.10 8.81 5.83
N ARG A 462 -7.35 9.68 6.52
CA ARG A 462 -6.30 9.28 7.47
C ARG A 462 -6.84 8.96 8.89
N TYR A 463 -7.97 9.54 9.33
CA TYR A 463 -8.43 9.45 10.74
C TYR A 463 -9.88 8.97 10.97
N SER A 464 -10.74 8.96 9.95
CA SER A 464 -12.09 8.39 10.07
C SER A 464 -12.06 6.86 10.08
N LEU A 465 -13.11 6.25 10.62
CA LEU A 465 -13.33 4.82 10.63
C LEU A 465 -14.74 4.53 10.12
N ALA A 466 -14.93 3.38 9.48
CA ALA A 466 -16.27 2.94 9.11
C ALA A 466 -17.13 2.73 10.36
N THR A 467 -18.32 3.30 10.35
CA THR A 467 -19.34 3.20 11.41
C THR A 467 -20.24 1.98 11.20
N PHE A 468 -20.48 1.59 9.94
CA PHE A 468 -21.16 0.36 9.54
C PHE A 468 -20.42 -0.36 8.40
N GLU A 469 -20.74 -1.64 8.17
CA GLU A 469 -20.11 -2.41 7.09
C GLU A 469 -20.61 -1.94 5.71
N GLY A 470 -19.67 -1.70 4.79
CA GLY A 470 -19.98 -1.18 3.47
C GLY A 470 -20.21 0.33 3.41
N GLU A 471 -19.87 1.09 4.45
CA GLU A 471 -19.79 2.56 4.38
C GLU A 471 -18.66 2.99 3.41
N GLN A 472 -18.90 4.04 2.62
CA GLN A 472 -17.88 4.65 1.76
C GLN A 472 -18.00 6.18 1.78
N ILE A 473 -16.85 6.86 1.76
CA ILE A 473 -16.78 8.28 1.38
C ILE A 473 -17.00 8.37 -0.13
N VAL A 474 -18.16 8.83 -0.57
CA VAL A 474 -18.45 9.09 -1.99
C VAL A 474 -18.10 10.54 -2.30
N ILE A 475 -17.28 10.76 -3.33
CA ILE A 475 -16.89 12.09 -3.81
C ILE A 475 -17.43 12.34 -5.21
N VAL A 476 -17.59 13.62 -5.58
CA VAL A 476 -17.48 14.04 -6.98
C VAL A 476 -15.99 14.28 -7.26
N SER A 477 -15.39 13.53 -8.19
CA SER A 477 -14.00 13.77 -8.60
C SER A 477 -13.90 14.96 -9.54
N GLN A 478 -14.82 15.09 -10.50
CA GLN A 478 -14.87 16.18 -11.48
C GLN A 478 -16.30 16.39 -12.04
N VAL A 479 -16.50 17.50 -12.74
CA VAL A 479 -17.72 17.79 -13.51
C VAL A 479 -17.41 17.91 -15.00
N LEU A 480 -18.06 17.07 -15.80
CA LEU A 480 -18.05 17.11 -17.26
C LEU A 480 -18.97 18.25 -17.72
N ALA A 481 -18.38 19.40 -18.06
CA ALA A 481 -19.10 20.64 -18.32
C ALA A 481 -20.15 20.52 -19.44
N HIS A 482 -21.41 20.84 -19.13
CA HIS A 482 -22.55 20.77 -20.05
C HIS A 482 -23.62 21.80 -19.66
N GLU A 483 -24.54 22.17 -20.56
CA GLU A 483 -25.56 23.21 -20.29
C GLU A 483 -26.43 22.94 -19.05
N VAL A 484 -26.56 21.67 -18.67
CA VAL A 484 -27.33 21.21 -17.50
C VAL A 484 -26.61 21.40 -16.15
N ASN A 485 -25.30 21.68 -16.15
CA ASN A 485 -24.47 21.83 -14.95
C ASN A 485 -23.71 23.17 -14.86
N ILE A 486 -24.19 24.19 -15.58
CA ILE A 486 -23.62 25.54 -15.58
C ILE A 486 -23.50 26.09 -14.16
N GLY A 487 -22.31 26.59 -13.80
CA GLY A 487 -21.95 27.07 -12.47
C GLY A 487 -21.32 26.02 -11.55
N TYR A 488 -21.28 24.74 -11.96
CA TYR A 488 -20.68 23.63 -11.20
C TYR A 488 -19.40 23.07 -11.87
N GLU A 489 -18.95 23.64 -12.98
CA GLU A 489 -17.87 23.13 -13.87
C GLU A 489 -16.47 23.14 -13.24
N HIS A 490 -16.32 23.68 -12.03
CA HIS A 490 -15.08 23.77 -11.27
C HIS A 490 -15.12 22.97 -9.96
N MET A 491 -16.17 22.16 -9.74
CA MET A 491 -16.22 21.22 -8.64
C MET A 491 -15.38 19.98 -8.93
N GLY A 492 -14.58 19.57 -7.94
CA GLY A 492 -13.82 18.33 -7.94
C GLY A 492 -13.31 18.02 -6.54
N ASN A 493 -13.03 16.73 -6.29
CA ASN A 493 -12.59 16.17 -5.01
C ASN A 493 -13.40 16.63 -3.77
N GLN A 494 -14.74 16.69 -3.90
CA GLN A 494 -15.65 17.03 -2.78
C GLN A 494 -16.53 15.85 -2.37
N GLN A 495 -16.62 15.57 -1.06
CA GLN A 495 -17.53 14.54 -0.54
C GLN A 495 -19.00 14.99 -0.69
N VAL A 496 -19.83 14.11 -1.26
CA VAL A 496 -21.28 14.26 -1.24
C VAL A 496 -21.85 13.55 0.00
N ILE A 497 -22.72 14.25 0.74
CA ILE A 497 -23.23 13.85 2.06
C ILE A 497 -24.68 13.38 1.96
N LYS A 498 -25.54 14.07 1.21
CA LYS A 498 -26.96 13.70 1.03
C LYS A 498 -27.42 13.87 -0.42
N LEU A 499 -28.49 13.15 -0.77
CA LEU A 499 -29.31 13.39 -1.96
C LEU A 499 -30.77 13.57 -1.51
N ASN A 500 -31.37 14.71 -1.82
CA ASN A 500 -32.73 15.10 -1.45
C ASN A 500 -33.03 14.94 0.05
N GLY A 501 -32.08 15.33 0.93
CA GLY A 501 -32.20 15.17 2.39
C GLY A 501 -31.82 13.78 2.93
N THR A 502 -31.72 12.76 2.07
CA THR A 502 -31.34 11.39 2.47
C THR A 502 -29.82 11.23 2.51
N ALA A 503 -29.28 10.85 3.66
CA ALA A 503 -27.84 10.63 3.83
C ALA A 503 -27.33 9.46 2.96
N ILE A 504 -26.21 9.68 2.28
CA ILE A 504 -25.57 8.70 1.40
C ILE A 504 -24.76 7.72 2.26
N LYS A 505 -24.84 6.42 1.92
CA LYS A 505 -24.17 5.34 2.68
C LYS A 505 -22.91 4.85 1.97
N ASN A 506 -23.02 4.71 0.65
CA ASN A 506 -21.98 4.31 -0.30
C ASN A 506 -22.45 4.62 -1.72
N ILE A 507 -21.61 4.39 -2.74
CA ILE A 507 -21.96 4.74 -4.13
C ILE A 507 -23.13 3.90 -4.68
N HIS A 508 -23.32 2.67 -4.18
CA HIS A 508 -24.44 1.82 -4.61
C HIS A 508 -25.78 2.32 -4.04
N HIS A 509 -25.79 2.84 -2.81
CA HIS A 509 -26.94 3.56 -2.26
C HIS A 509 -27.21 4.85 -3.06
N LEU A 510 -26.18 5.58 -3.47
CA LEU A 510 -26.34 6.79 -4.30
C LEU A 510 -26.97 6.46 -5.67
N ALA A 511 -26.49 5.43 -6.36
CA ALA A 511 -27.08 4.97 -7.62
C ALA A 511 -28.56 4.60 -7.45
N HIS A 512 -28.90 3.87 -6.38
CA HIS A 512 -30.29 3.53 -6.06
C HIS A 512 -31.17 4.75 -5.78
N LEU A 513 -30.68 5.74 -5.03
CA LEU A 513 -31.41 6.98 -4.75
C LEU A 513 -31.63 7.83 -6.01
N VAL A 514 -30.69 7.82 -6.96
CA VAL A 514 -30.84 8.49 -8.26
C VAL A 514 -31.89 7.77 -9.12
N ASP A 515 -31.78 6.44 -9.25
CA ASP A 515 -32.68 5.62 -10.08
C ASP A 515 -34.12 5.60 -9.57
N THR A 516 -34.32 5.65 -8.25
CA THR A 516 -35.66 5.70 -7.62
C THR A 516 -36.21 7.11 -7.45
N CYS A 517 -35.47 8.16 -7.82
CA CYS A 517 -35.89 9.54 -7.59
C CYS A 517 -37.15 9.91 -8.40
N THR A 518 -38.24 10.20 -7.69
CA THR A 518 -39.51 10.71 -8.25
C THR A 518 -39.66 12.22 -8.14
N TYR A 519 -38.72 12.90 -7.48
CA TYR A 519 -38.74 14.36 -7.31
C TYR A 519 -38.41 15.09 -8.62
N LYS A 520 -38.91 16.33 -8.76
CA LYS A 520 -38.58 17.20 -9.90
C LYS A 520 -37.08 17.55 -9.99
N PHE A 521 -36.41 17.56 -8.85
CA PHE A 521 -35.01 17.94 -8.70
C PHE A 521 -34.18 16.82 -8.07
N LEU A 522 -32.91 16.77 -8.47
CA LEU A 522 -31.83 16.10 -7.77
C LEU A 522 -31.04 17.19 -7.03
N THR A 523 -31.10 17.18 -5.71
CA THR A 523 -30.43 18.12 -4.80
C THR A 523 -29.35 17.36 -4.05
N PHE A 524 -28.10 17.53 -4.45
CA PHE A 524 -26.94 16.95 -3.79
C PHE A 524 -26.40 17.95 -2.77
N GLU A 525 -26.23 17.48 -1.53
CA GLU A 525 -25.67 18.25 -0.42
C GLU A 525 -24.24 17.77 -0.17
N PHE A 526 -23.27 18.68 -0.22
CA PHE A 526 -21.84 18.40 -0.05
C PHE A 526 -21.34 18.85 1.33
N GLU A 527 -20.02 18.80 1.56
CA GLU A 527 -19.40 19.49 2.69
C GLU A 527 -19.64 21.00 2.67
N ASP A 528 -19.54 21.63 3.85
CA ASP A 528 -19.73 23.07 4.08
C ASP A 528 -21.06 23.62 3.51
N ASP A 529 -22.10 22.79 3.55
CA ASP A 529 -23.48 23.06 3.10
C ASP A 529 -23.59 23.52 1.63
N PHE A 530 -22.61 23.17 0.78
CA PHE A 530 -22.68 23.46 -0.65
C PHE A 530 -23.75 22.60 -1.35
N LEU A 531 -24.57 23.22 -2.20
CA LEU A 531 -25.71 22.60 -2.86
C LEU A 531 -25.59 22.58 -4.39
N VAL A 532 -25.72 21.40 -4.98
CA VAL A 532 -25.96 21.23 -6.43
C VAL A 532 -27.41 20.85 -6.65
N VAL A 533 -28.13 21.60 -7.49
CA VAL A 533 -29.54 21.34 -7.79
C VAL A 533 -29.72 21.21 -9.30
N LEU A 534 -30.23 20.05 -9.73
CA LEU A 534 -30.38 19.70 -11.15
C LEU A 534 -31.82 19.30 -11.45
N HIS A 535 -32.35 19.68 -12.61
CA HIS A 535 -33.63 19.15 -13.10
C HIS A 535 -33.48 17.68 -13.50
N ARG A 536 -34.25 16.77 -12.86
CA ARG A 536 -34.11 15.31 -13.04
C ARG A 536 -34.28 14.87 -14.51
N GLU A 537 -35.24 15.46 -15.21
CA GLU A 537 -35.57 15.09 -16.59
C GLU A 537 -34.55 15.64 -17.60
N GLU A 538 -34.05 16.86 -17.38
CA GLU A 538 -32.96 17.45 -18.17
C GLU A 538 -31.63 16.72 -17.95
N ALA A 539 -31.33 16.34 -16.70
CA ALA A 539 -30.17 15.52 -16.34
C ALA A 539 -30.17 14.14 -17.02
N SER A 540 -31.35 13.53 -17.14
CA SER A 540 -31.53 12.25 -17.84
C SER A 540 -31.41 12.42 -19.36
N ALA A 541 -32.00 13.48 -19.93
CA ALA A 541 -31.94 13.78 -21.36
C ALA A 541 -30.50 14.09 -21.84
N ALA A 542 -29.75 14.88 -21.06
CA ALA A 542 -28.36 15.23 -21.37
C ALA A 542 -27.38 14.04 -21.34
N SER A 543 -27.76 12.91 -20.73
CA SER A 543 -26.83 11.82 -20.47
C SER A 543 -26.24 11.18 -21.73
N SER A 544 -26.97 11.06 -22.84
CA SER A 544 -26.42 10.47 -24.07
C SER A 544 -25.32 11.34 -24.68
N ASP A 545 -25.45 12.65 -24.53
CA ASP A 545 -24.67 13.61 -25.27
C ASP A 545 -23.36 13.91 -24.52
N ILE A 546 -23.43 14.06 -23.19
CA ILE A 546 -22.25 14.13 -22.31
C ILE A 546 -21.34 12.90 -22.48
N LEU A 547 -21.91 11.68 -22.44
CA LEU A 547 -21.12 10.45 -22.61
C LEU A 547 -20.47 10.38 -23.99
N LYS A 548 -21.16 10.84 -25.03
CA LYS A 548 -20.67 10.85 -26.41
C LYS A 548 -19.57 11.89 -26.65
N GLU A 549 -19.68 13.09 -26.08
CA GLU A 549 -18.67 14.15 -26.21
C GLU A 549 -17.38 13.79 -25.45
N HIS A 550 -17.50 13.19 -24.27
CA HIS A 550 -16.36 12.75 -23.46
C HIS A 550 -15.87 11.32 -23.77
N ALA A 551 -16.41 10.68 -24.80
CA ALA A 551 -16.08 9.31 -25.25
C ALA A 551 -16.17 8.22 -24.15
N ILE A 552 -17.18 8.35 -23.28
CA ILE A 552 -17.40 7.48 -22.12
C ILE A 552 -18.31 6.30 -22.52
N PRO A 553 -17.92 5.02 -22.28
CA PRO A 553 -18.70 3.87 -22.72
C PRO A 553 -20.05 3.65 -21.99
N SER A 554 -20.21 4.16 -20.77
CA SER A 554 -21.38 3.91 -19.91
C SER A 554 -21.57 5.05 -18.91
N ILE A 555 -22.81 5.25 -18.45
CA ILE A 555 -23.15 6.17 -17.35
C ILE A 555 -22.62 5.68 -16.00
N ARG A 556 -22.35 4.38 -15.86
CA ARG A 556 -21.93 3.73 -14.61
C ARG A 556 -21.05 2.51 -14.84
N SER A 557 -20.31 2.12 -13.82
CA SER A 557 -19.61 0.83 -13.74
C SER A 557 -20.61 -0.34 -13.64
N SER A 558 -20.16 -1.56 -13.97
CA SER A 558 -21.04 -2.74 -14.11
C SER A 558 -21.66 -3.23 -12.80
N ASP A 559 -20.95 -3.08 -11.68
CA ASP A 559 -21.42 -3.38 -10.33
C ASP A 559 -22.67 -2.56 -9.95
N LEU A 560 -22.73 -1.29 -10.36
CA LEU A 560 -23.87 -0.41 -10.08
C LEU A 560 -25.08 -0.65 -11.01
N SER A 561 -25.07 -1.77 -11.74
CA SER A 561 -26.21 -2.29 -12.52
C SER A 561 -26.97 -3.41 -11.78
N GLU A 562 -26.44 -3.91 -10.66
CA GLU A 562 -27.12 -4.88 -9.80
C GLU A 562 -28.18 -4.18 -8.89
N PRO A 563 -29.20 -4.89 -8.40
CA PRO A 563 -30.19 -4.29 -7.50
C PRO A 563 -29.57 -4.01 -6.12
N TYR A 564 -29.70 -2.77 -5.63
CA TYR A 564 -29.22 -2.40 -4.30
C TYR A 564 -29.92 -3.22 -3.20
N VAL A 565 -29.11 -3.84 -2.34
CA VAL A 565 -29.57 -4.56 -1.15
C VAL A 565 -29.18 -3.76 0.08
N GLU A 566 -30.17 -3.35 0.88
CA GLU A 566 -29.88 -2.81 2.21
C GLU A 566 -29.36 -3.93 3.12
N ALA A 567 -28.19 -3.72 3.72
CA ALA A 567 -27.68 -4.61 4.75
C ALA A 567 -28.53 -4.45 6.02
N ASN A 568 -29.34 -5.47 6.32
CA ASN A 568 -30.23 -5.53 7.49
C ASN A 568 -29.47 -5.46 8.83
N ASN A 569 -29.14 -4.25 9.27
CA ASN A 569 -28.51 -3.95 10.55
C ASN A 569 -29.25 -2.81 11.26
N GLU A 570 -30.54 -3.02 11.57
CA GLU A 570 -31.25 -2.19 12.56
C GLU A 570 -30.69 -2.43 13.97
N VAL A 571 -29.56 -1.80 14.27
CA VAL A 571 -29.13 -1.57 15.65
C VAL A 571 -29.42 -0.11 15.97
N GLN A 572 -30.63 0.16 16.49
CA GLN A 572 -30.97 1.46 17.07
C GLN A 572 -30.11 1.70 18.33
N LYS A 573 -28.89 2.21 18.13
CA LYS A 573 -28.14 2.88 19.19
C LYS A 573 -28.61 4.33 19.25
N THR A 574 -29.04 4.75 20.42
CA THR A 574 -29.24 6.16 20.76
C THR A 574 -27.97 6.96 20.47
N SER A 575 -28.14 8.21 20.04
CA SER A 575 -27.06 9.17 19.83
C SER A 575 -26.46 9.63 21.17
N GLU A 576 -25.75 8.72 21.85
CA GLU A 576 -24.66 9.13 22.73
C GLU A 576 -23.53 9.66 21.83
N ASP A 577 -22.99 10.81 22.18
CA ASP A 577 -22.01 11.53 21.37
C ASP A 577 -20.66 10.77 21.35
N PHE A 578 -20.43 10.04 20.26
CA PHE A 578 -19.25 9.20 20.06
C PHE A 578 -17.98 9.97 19.64
N GLY A 579 -17.82 11.20 20.14
CA GLY A 579 -16.59 11.96 20.09
C GLY A 579 -16.23 12.40 18.68
N GLU A 580 -16.62 13.63 18.36
CA GLU A 580 -16.36 14.30 17.09
C GLU A 580 -14.96 14.01 16.51
N SER A 581 -14.90 13.88 15.18
CA SER A 581 -13.63 13.99 14.45
C SER A 581 -12.94 15.30 14.85
N PRO A 582 -11.60 15.38 14.98
CA PRO A 582 -10.89 16.62 15.36
C PRO A 582 -10.98 17.75 14.31
N VAL A 583 -11.87 17.62 13.32
CA VAL A 583 -12.24 18.63 12.34
C VAL A 583 -13.76 18.82 12.38
N THR A 584 -14.25 19.48 13.44
CA THR A 584 -15.56 20.13 13.43
C THR A 584 -15.40 21.64 13.27
N ASN A 585 -16.26 22.25 12.46
CA ASN A 585 -16.09 23.61 11.92
C ASN A 585 -16.24 24.75 12.97
N PHE A 586 -16.18 24.46 14.29
CA PHE A 586 -16.64 25.37 15.34
C PHE A 586 -15.64 25.74 16.45
N GLU A 587 -14.35 25.39 16.34
CA GLU A 587 -13.33 25.78 17.34
C GLU A 587 -12.06 26.42 16.74
N MET A 588 -12.22 27.31 15.75
CA MET A 588 -11.12 28.19 15.30
C MET A 588 -10.83 29.32 16.32
N GLY A 589 -10.22 28.94 17.43
CA GLY A 589 -9.52 29.83 18.37
C GLY A 589 -8.20 30.36 17.79
N ILE A 590 -7.66 31.42 18.39
CA ILE A 590 -6.61 32.26 17.79
C ILE A 590 -5.18 31.68 17.91
N ASP A 591 -4.97 30.61 18.67
CA ASP A 591 -3.63 30.18 19.12
C ASP A 591 -2.87 29.22 18.17
N CYS A 592 -3.41 28.86 17.01
CA CYS A 592 -2.75 28.01 16.00
C CYS A 592 -1.71 28.77 15.15
N LEU A 593 -0.70 29.40 15.80
CA LEU A 593 0.35 30.19 15.12
C LEU A 593 1.79 29.88 15.59
N LEU A 594 1.99 28.72 16.21
CA LEU A 594 3.31 28.14 16.51
C LEU A 594 3.31 26.64 16.14
N TRP A 595 4.45 26.14 15.69
CA TRP A 595 4.65 24.80 15.10
C TRP A 595 4.12 24.63 13.67
N ALA A 596 4.74 25.39 12.77
CA ALA A 596 5.07 24.97 11.41
C ALA A 596 6.60 24.93 11.27
#